data_AF-A0A9P9D199-F1
#
_entry.id   AF-A0A9P9D199-F1
#
_cell.length_a   1.000
_cell.length_b   1.000
_cell.length_c   1.000
_cell.angle_alpha   90.00
_cell.angle_beta   90.00
_cell.angle_gamma   90.00
#
_symmetry.space_group_name_H-M   'P 1'
#
loop_
_entity.id
_entity.type
_entity.pdbx_description
1 polymer ?
#
loop_
_entity_poly.entity_id
_entity_poly.type
_entity_poly.pdbx_seq_one_letter_code
_entity_poly.pdbx_strand_id
1 'polypeptide(L)'
;MSFLHKEGDPYVGVLVSGVCGKGECESQTRQAIQEEMFEVGAGAEAQVEAIVCAVCGKIEGIRKCGRCKAVAYCGKDHQKADWKTHRGACVSRDEES
;
A
#
# COMPACT_ATOMS: atom_id res chain seq x y z
N MET A 1 -1.01 16.42 -18.62
CA MET A 1 -1.31 15.30 -19.53
C MET A 1 -2.04 14.25 -18.73
N SER A 2 -3.24 13.84 -19.14
CA SER A 2 -4.06 12.89 -18.40
C SER A 2 -3.58 11.46 -18.68
N PHE A 3 -2.60 11.01 -17.92
CA PHE A 3 -2.21 9.61 -17.86
C PHE A 3 -3.29 8.86 -17.08
N LEU A 4 -3.95 7.93 -17.75
CA LEU A 4 -5.06 7.14 -17.21
C LEU A 4 -4.48 6.05 -16.28
N HIS A 5 -3.87 6.48 -15.18
CA HIS A 5 -3.45 5.59 -14.11
C HIS A 5 -4.70 5.14 -13.36
N LYS A 6 -4.81 3.83 -13.12
CA LYS A 6 -5.80 3.32 -12.18
C LYS A 6 -5.31 3.66 -10.78
N GLU A 7 -6.16 4.31 -9.98
CA GLU A 7 -5.88 4.59 -8.57
C GLU A 7 -5.50 3.28 -7.87
N GLY A 8 -4.26 3.23 -7.34
CA GLY A 8 -3.75 2.09 -6.57
C GLY A 8 -2.70 1.21 -7.25
N ASP A 9 -2.52 1.27 -8.57
CA ASP A 9 -1.51 0.45 -9.27
C ASP A 9 -0.12 1.14 -9.28
N PRO A 10 0.98 0.44 -8.95
CA PRO A 10 2.31 0.99 -9.08
C PRO A 10 2.62 1.27 -10.56
N TYR A 11 3.16 2.46 -10.86
CA TYR A 11 3.51 2.85 -12.21
C TYR A 11 4.96 3.35 -12.29
N VAL A 12 5.54 3.28 -13.49
CA VAL A 12 6.87 3.81 -13.78
C VAL A 12 6.71 5.00 -14.73
N GLY A 13 7.03 6.21 -14.24
CA GLY A 13 7.11 7.40 -15.08
C GLY A 13 8.50 7.53 -15.71
N VAL A 14 8.57 7.51 -17.04
CA VAL A 14 9.82 7.77 -17.79
C VAL A 14 9.71 9.14 -18.45
N LEU A 15 10.50 10.10 -17.97
CA LEU A 15 10.60 11.41 -18.62
C LEU A 15 11.80 11.40 -19.59
N VAL A 16 11.53 11.64 -20.88
CA VAL A 16 12.56 11.76 -21.91
C VAL A 16 12.63 13.20 -22.37
N SER A 17 13.75 13.86 -22.06
CA SER A 17 13.99 15.25 -22.45
C SER A 17 15.18 15.30 -23.42
N GLY A 18 14.97 15.86 -24.60
CA GLY A 18 16.03 16.02 -25.60
C GLY A 18 17.01 17.11 -25.18
N VAL A 19 18.30 16.79 -25.09
CA VAL A 19 19.37 17.74 -24.81
C VAL A 19 20.29 17.92 -26.03
N CYS A 20 20.80 19.14 -26.24
CA CYS A 20 21.66 19.46 -27.38
C CYS A 20 23.15 19.12 -27.17
N GLY A 21 23.50 18.41 -26.09
CA GLY A 21 24.88 18.04 -25.76
C GLY A 21 25.75 19.14 -25.14
N LYS A 22 25.18 20.33 -24.88
CA LYS A 22 25.83 21.40 -24.10
C LYS A 22 25.49 21.24 -22.62
N GLY A 23 26.49 21.37 -21.74
CA GLY A 23 26.33 21.15 -20.29
C GLY A 23 25.26 22.03 -19.62
N GLU A 24 24.99 23.20 -20.20
CA GLU A 24 23.97 24.12 -19.69
C GLU A 24 22.53 23.62 -19.92
N CYS A 25 22.27 22.93 -21.05
CA CYS A 25 20.96 22.31 -21.30
C CYS A 25 20.75 21.04 -20.46
N GLU A 26 21.82 20.32 -20.15
CA GLU A 26 21.77 19.16 -19.25
C GLU A 26 21.39 19.57 -17.82
N SER A 27 22.02 20.65 -17.32
CA SER A 27 21.74 21.23 -16.00
C SER A 27 20.30 21.71 -15.86
N GLN A 28 19.79 22.44 -16.86
CA GLN A 28 18.41 22.95 -16.87
C GLN A 28 17.39 21.82 -16.92
N THR A 29 17.65 20.80 -17.74
CA THR A 29 16.78 19.62 -17.86
C THR A 29 16.76 18.83 -16.54
N ARG A 30 17.91 18.66 -15.89
CA ARG A 30 18.01 17.99 -14.59
C ARG A 30 17.25 18.74 -13.51
N GLN A 31 17.37 20.07 -13.45
CA GLN A 31 16.66 20.88 -12.46
C GLN A 31 15.14 20.80 -12.66
N ALA A 32 14.66 20.93 -13.90
CA ALA A 32 13.23 20.78 -14.22
C ALA A 32 12.70 19.36 -13.88
N ILE A 33 13.48 18.31 -14.16
CA ILE A 33 13.12 16.93 -13.77
C ILE A 33 13.03 16.79 -12.24
N GLN A 34 13.95 17.41 -11.49
CA GLN A 34 13.93 17.35 -10.03
C GLN A 34 12.70 18.05 -9.42
N GLU A 35 12.25 19.16 -10.00
CA GLU A 35 11.02 19.85 -9.59
C GLU A 35 9.77 19.00 -9.90
N GLU A 36 9.70 18.42 -11.09
CA GLU A 36 8.58 17.54 -11.49
C GLU A 36 8.52 16.25 -10.64
N MET A 37 9.66 15.60 -10.37
CA MET A 37 9.73 14.37 -9.56
C MET A 37 9.32 14.57 -8.10
N PHE A 38 9.40 15.80 -7.57
CA PHE A 38 8.94 16.13 -6.21
C PHE A 38 7.41 16.04 -6.08
N GLU A 39 6.66 16.36 -7.14
CA GLU A 39 5.20 16.23 -7.15
C GLU A 39 4.75 14.76 -7.34
N VAL A 40 5.47 13.97 -8.15
CA VAL A 40 5.13 12.55 -8.40
C VAL A 40 5.42 11.66 -7.18
N GLY A 41 6.43 12.00 -6.37
CA GLY A 41 6.76 11.29 -5.13
C GLY A 41 5.75 11.48 -4.00
N ALA A 42 4.92 12.53 -4.06
CA ALA A 42 3.88 12.82 -3.07
C ALA A 42 2.55 12.09 -3.35
N GLY A 43 2.43 11.40 -4.50
CA GLY A 43 1.26 10.60 -4.88
C GLY A 43 1.30 9.16 -4.37
N ALA A 44 2.33 8.76 -3.62
CA ALA A 44 2.29 7.53 -2.83
C ALA A 44 1.42 7.77 -1.59
N GLU A 45 0.10 7.81 -1.79
CA GLU A 45 -0.84 7.71 -0.69
C GLU A 45 -0.48 6.45 0.10
N ALA A 46 -0.01 6.65 1.33
CA ALA A 46 0.21 5.57 2.27
C ALA A 46 -1.16 4.91 2.47
N GLN A 47 -1.41 3.83 1.72
CA GLN A 47 -2.63 3.06 1.80
C GLN A 47 -2.70 2.54 3.23
N VAL A 48 -3.53 3.19 4.06
CA VAL A 48 -3.85 2.67 5.38
C VAL A 48 -4.73 1.47 5.12
N GLU A 49 -4.12 0.28 5.06
CA GLU A 49 -4.85 -0.99 5.08
C GLU A 49 -5.69 -1.01 6.36
N ALA A 50 -6.95 -0.60 6.23
CA ALA A 50 -7.87 -0.52 7.34
C ALA A 50 -8.15 -1.94 7.82
N ILE A 51 -7.68 -2.26 9.02
CA ILE A 51 -7.92 -3.56 9.63
C ILE A 51 -9.39 -3.62 10.06
N VAL A 52 -10.18 -4.44 9.35
CA VAL A 52 -11.62 -4.64 9.57
C VAL A 52 -11.92 -5.97 10.27
N CYS A 53 -13.11 -6.08 10.85
CA CYS A 53 -13.64 -7.33 11.37
C CYS A 53 -13.95 -8.30 10.23
N ALA A 54 -13.35 -9.49 10.23
CA ALA A 54 -13.56 -10.52 9.20
C ALA A 54 -15.02 -11.02 9.10
N VAL A 55 -15.85 -10.79 10.11
CA VAL A 55 -17.25 -11.26 10.16
C VAL A 55 -18.26 -10.17 9.81
N CYS A 56 -18.04 -8.92 10.26
CA CYS A 56 -19.03 -7.85 10.13
C CYS A 56 -18.52 -6.56 9.49
N GLY A 57 -17.24 -6.49 9.11
CA GLY A 57 -16.64 -5.35 8.41
C GLY A 57 -16.42 -4.09 9.25
N LYS A 58 -16.80 -4.06 10.54
CA LYS A 58 -16.54 -2.90 11.41
C LYS A 58 -15.04 -2.66 11.58
N ILE A 59 -14.67 -1.39 11.79
CA ILE A 59 -13.28 -0.95 12.06
C ILE A 59 -13.05 -0.58 13.54
N GLU A 60 -14.11 -0.52 14.34
CA GLU A 60 -14.03 -0.16 15.76
C GLU A 60 -13.79 -1.40 16.65
N GLY A 61 -12.97 -1.24 17.68
CA GLY A 61 -12.72 -2.29 18.68
C GLY A 61 -12.01 -3.53 18.13
N ILE A 62 -11.24 -3.37 17.05
CA ILE A 62 -10.67 -4.49 16.31
C ILE A 62 -9.43 -5.07 17.00
N ARG A 63 -9.42 -6.39 17.14
CA ARG A 63 -8.33 -7.16 17.71
C ARG A 63 -7.89 -8.24 16.73
N LYS A 64 -6.61 -8.26 16.42
CA LYS A 64 -6.01 -9.33 15.60
C LYS A 64 -6.08 -10.66 16.33
N CYS A 65 -6.20 -11.75 15.58
CA CYS A 65 -6.07 -13.10 16.12
C CYS A 65 -4.73 -13.23 16.85
N GLY A 66 -4.75 -13.69 18.11
CA GLY A 66 -3.53 -13.75 18.93
C GLY A 66 -2.44 -14.69 18.38
N ARG A 67 -2.82 -15.70 17.59
CA ARG A 67 -1.91 -16.69 17.02
C ARG A 67 -1.30 -16.23 15.70
N CYS A 68 -2.11 -16.08 14.66
CA CYS A 68 -1.62 -15.75 13.32
C CYS A 68 -1.41 -14.26 13.08
N LYS A 69 -2.13 -13.40 13.82
CA LYS A 69 -2.26 -11.95 13.58
C LYS A 69 -2.62 -11.54 12.14
N ALA A 70 -3.08 -12.48 11.31
CA ALA A 70 -3.44 -12.27 9.91
C ALA A 70 -4.88 -11.76 9.73
N VAL A 71 -5.80 -12.14 10.61
CA VAL A 71 -7.20 -11.71 10.60
C VAL A 71 -7.54 -10.98 11.88
N ALA A 72 -8.59 -10.16 11.86
CA ALA A 72 -9.02 -9.38 13.02
C ALA A 72 -10.53 -9.39 13.22
N TYR A 73 -10.95 -9.17 14.46
CA TYR A 73 -12.35 -9.25 14.88
C TYR A 73 -12.68 -8.13 15.86
N CYS A 74 -13.91 -7.62 15.82
CA CYS A 74 -14.38 -6.61 16.79
C CYS A 74 -14.70 -7.20 18.18
N GLY A 75 -14.56 -8.52 18.37
CA GLY A 75 -14.88 -9.19 19.62
C GLY A 75 -14.65 -10.70 19.59
N LYS A 76 -14.75 -11.34 20.76
CA LYS A 76 -14.56 -12.79 20.93
C LYS A 76 -15.67 -13.60 20.27
N ASP A 77 -16.87 -13.05 20.15
CA ASP A 77 -18.02 -13.73 19.55
C ASP A 77 -17.80 -13.97 18.05
N HIS A 78 -17.36 -12.94 17.33
CA HIS A 78 -17.00 -13.06 15.91
C HIS A 78 -15.76 -13.93 15.68
N GLN A 79 -14.76 -13.88 16.57
CA GLN A 79 -13.64 -14.82 16.51
C GLN A 79 -14.10 -16.28 16.67
N LYS A 80 -15.03 -16.56 17.60
CA LYS A 80 -15.57 -17.92 17.80
C LYS A 80 -16.46 -18.37 16.65
N ALA A 81 -17.24 -17.46 16.06
CA ALA A 81 -18.07 -17.74 14.90
C ALA A 81 -17.21 -18.15 13.70
N ASP A 82 -16.13 -17.41 13.44
CA ASP A 82 -15.20 -17.69 12.33
C ASP A 82 -14.20 -18.81 12.68
N TRP A 83 -14.11 -19.28 13.92
CA TRP A 83 -13.11 -20.29 14.29
C TRP A 83 -13.20 -21.58 13.47
N LYS A 84 -14.41 -21.99 13.07
CA LYS A 84 -14.62 -23.23 12.29
C LYS A 84 -13.94 -23.17 10.92
N THR A 85 -13.95 -22.00 10.29
CA THR A 85 -13.35 -21.68 8.99
C THR A 85 -11.89 -21.26 9.14
N HIS A 86 -11.59 -20.43 10.13
CA HIS A 86 -10.26 -19.87 10.36
C HIS A 86 -9.22 -20.89 10.84
N ARG A 87 -9.61 -21.85 11.69
CA ARG A 87 -8.66 -22.76 12.38
C ARG A 87 -7.70 -23.49 11.44
N GLY A 88 -8.15 -23.85 10.23
CA GLY A 88 -7.34 -24.60 9.26
C GLY A 88 -6.23 -23.77 8.64
N ALA A 89 -6.42 -22.46 8.56
CA ALA A 89 -5.44 -21.50 8.05
C ALA A 89 -4.73 -20.70 9.17
N CYS A 90 -4.99 -21.04 10.45
CA CYS A 90 -4.46 -20.30 11.59
C CYS A 90 -3.04 -20.74 11.94
N VAL A 91 -2.06 -20.24 11.19
CA VAL A 91 -0.62 -20.53 11.35
C VAL A 91 0.08 -19.42 12.15
N SER A 92 1.02 -19.79 13.00
CA SER A 92 1.78 -18.83 13.84
C SER A 92 2.66 -17.95 12.95
N ARG A 93 2.69 -16.65 13.22
CA ARG A 93 3.45 -15.70 12.38
C ARG A 93 4.97 -15.82 12.53
N ASP A 94 5.42 -16.57 13.54
CA ASP A 94 6.83 -16.77 13.89
C ASP A 94 7.45 -18.00 13.19
N GLU A 95 6.68 -18.76 12.42
CA GLU A 95 7.13 -19.95 11.68
C GLU A 95 7.48 -19.65 10.21
N GLU A 96 7.52 -18.37 9.82
CA GLU A 96 7.79 -17.87 8.45
C GLU A 96 9.06 -17.01 8.38
N SER A 97 10.08 -17.35 9.20
CA SER A 97 11.42 -16.71 9.19
C SER A 97 12.52 -17.67 8.78
#